data_AF-A0AAC8TCL5-F1
#
_entry.id   AF-A0AAC8TCL5-F1
#
_cell.length_a   1.000
_cell.length_b   1.000
_cell.length_c   1.000
_cell.angle_alpha   90.00
_cell.angle_beta   90.00
_cell.angle_gamma   90.00
#
_symmetry.space_group_name_H-M   'P 1'
#
loop_
_entity.id
_entity.type
_entity.pdbx_description
1 polymer ?
#
loop_
_entity_poly.entity_id
_entity_poly.type
_entity_poly.pdbx_seq_one_letter_code
_entity_poly.pdbx_strand_id
1 'polypeptide(L)' 'MKDKGNTHRGREAIREWMVEAGQLYTYTAEPFFIGTENDKTQVTAHVVGTFPGSPIDLRFFFVLAGDKVAELEITV' A
#
# COMPACT_ATOMS: atom_id res chain seq x y z
N MET A 1 17.94 -8.61 -1.49
CA MET A 1 17.81 -7.95 -0.17
C MET A 1 16.32 -7.94 0.14
N LYS A 2 15.93 -8.54 1.26
CA LYS A 2 14.58 -9.06 1.51
C LYS A 2 14.10 -8.45 2.83
N ASP A 3 13.26 -7.42 2.75
CA ASP A 3 12.49 -6.86 3.86
C ASP A 3 11.34 -6.06 3.25
N LYS A 4 10.09 -6.12 3.70
CA LYS A 4 9.28 -7.00 4.54
C LYS A 4 7.85 -6.55 4.22
N GLY A 5 6.90 -7.48 4.07
CA GLY A 5 5.49 -7.09 3.99
C GLY A 5 5.15 -6.28 5.24
N ASN A 6 4.91 -4.99 5.07
CA ASN A 6 4.57 -4.10 6.18
C ASN A 6 3.05 -4.15 6.35
N THR A 7 2.62 -4.67 7.49
CA THR A 7 1.22 -4.67 7.88
C THR A 7 1.00 -3.50 8.82
N HIS A 8 0.24 -2.50 8.37
CA HIS A 8 -0.16 -1.34 9.16
C HIS A 8 -1.59 -1.55 9.66
N ARG A 9 -1.75 -1.60 10.99
CA ARG A 9 -3.05 -1.85 11.63
C ARG A 9 -3.55 -0.60 12.33
N GLY A 10 -4.79 -0.23 12.03
CA GLY A 10 -5.42 0.95 12.61
C GLY A 10 -5.12 2.24 11.84
N ARG A 11 -6.06 3.17 11.94
CA ARG A 11 -6.10 4.41 11.14
C ARG A 11 -4.86 5.29 11.30
N GLU A 12 -4.34 5.41 12.52
CA GLU A 12 -3.18 6.26 12.80
C GLU A 12 -1.92 5.71 12.14
N ALA A 13 -1.67 4.40 12.27
CA ALA A 13 -0.51 3.74 11.63
C ALA A 13 -0.56 3.83 10.10
N ILE A 14 -1.75 3.72 9.51
CA ILE A 14 -1.95 3.87 8.06
C ILE A 14 -1.72 5.32 7.62
N ARG A 15 -2.18 6.29 8.42
CA ARG A 15 -1.98 7.71 8.15
C ARG A 15 -0.52 8.10 8.27
N GLU A 16 0.16 7.66 9.33
CA GLU A 16 1.60 7.88 9.53
C GLU A 16 2.39 7.28 8.37
N TRP A 17 2.10 6.04 7.97
CA TRP A 17 2.74 5.44 6.80
C TRP A 17 2.51 6.25 5.51
N MET A 18 1.28 6.71 5.24
CA MET A 18 1.02 7.54 4.05
C MET A 18 1.78 8.87 4.10
N VAL A 19 1.90 9.48 5.28
CA VAL A 19 2.65 10.73 5.48
C VAL A 19 4.15 10.49 5.32
N GLU A 20 4.70 9.47 5.97
CA GLU A 20 6.11 9.11 5.88
C GLU A 20 6.51 8.72 4.46
N ALA A 21 5.72 7.87 3.79
CA ALA A 21 5.96 7.48 2.41
C ALA A 21 5.93 8.69 1.48
N GLY A 22 4.96 9.60 1.65
CA GLY A 22 4.84 10.82 0.85
C GLY A 22 5.88 11.90 1.16
N GLN A 23 6.48 11.87 2.36
CA GLN A 23 7.55 12.79 2.76
C GLN A 23 8.95 12.29 2.35
N LEU A 24 9.17 10.97 2.39
CA LEU A 24 10.46 10.36 2.08
C LEU A 24 10.68 10.21 0.58
N TYR A 25 9.61 10.00 -0.20
CA TYR A 25 9.69 9.77 -1.64
C TYR A 25 8.56 10.50 -2.37
N THR A 26 8.92 11.25 -3.42
CA THR A 26 7.93 11.61 -4.44
C THR A 26 7.70 10.37 -5.29
N TYR A 27 6.55 9.72 -5.08
CA TYR A 27 6.15 8.57 -5.88
C TYR A 27 4.76 8.81 -6.49
N THR A 28 4.57 8.24 -7.66
CA THR A 28 3.27 8.13 -8.31
C THR A 28 2.87 6.67 -8.28
N ALA A 29 1.65 6.38 -7.82
CA ALA A 29 1.05 5.06 -7.88
C ALA A 29 -0.11 5.10 -8.87
N GLU A 30 -0.03 4.31 -9.94
CA GLU A 30 -1.08 4.18 -10.95
C GLU A 30 -1.79 2.83 -10.76
N PRO A 31 -2.99 2.79 -10.16
CA PRO A 31 -3.76 1.56 -10.01
C PRO A 31 -4.17 1.00 -11.37
N PHE A 32 -3.90 -0.29 -11.61
CA PHE A 32 -4.29 -0.97 -12.84
C PHE A 32 -5.13 -2.24 -12.59
N PHE A 33 -5.22 -2.70 -11.34
CA PHE A 33 -6.05 -3.83 -10.96
C PHE A 33 -6.76 -3.58 -9.63
N ILE A 34 -8.03 -3.97 -9.56
CA ILE A 34 -8.81 -4.06 -8.33
C ILE A 34 -9.47 -5.43 -8.27
N GLY A 35 -9.42 -6.06 -7.10
CA GLY A 35 -10.01 -7.37 -6.86
C GLY A 35 -10.32 -7.58 -5.39
N THR A 36 -10.80 -8.79 -5.09
CA THR A 36 -11.00 -9.24 -3.72
C THR A 36 -10.24 -10.54 -3.53
N GLU A 37 -9.42 -10.61 -2.48
CA GLU A 37 -8.63 -11.79 -2.12
C GLU A 37 -8.77 -12.02 -0.61
N ASN A 38 -9.17 -13.23 -0.19
CA ASN A 38 -9.32 -13.60 1.23
C ASN A 38 -10.14 -12.57 2.04
N ASP A 39 -11.29 -12.12 1.50
CA ASP A 39 -12.16 -11.08 2.09
C ASP A 39 -11.51 -9.70 2.27
N LYS A 40 -10.35 -9.46 1.63
CA LYS A 40 -9.69 -8.16 1.57
C LYS A 40 -9.85 -7.55 0.18
N THR A 41 -10.03 -6.23 0.12
CA THR A 41 -9.97 -5.49 -1.15
C THR A 41 -8.52 -5.37 -1.57
N GLN A 42 -8.16 -5.96 -2.71
CA GLN A 42 -6.84 -5.84 -3.31
C GLN A 42 -6.84 -4.71 -4.33
N VAL A 43 -5.86 -3.81 -4.25
CA VAL A 43 -5.53 -2.85 -5.29
C VAL A 43 -4.09 -3.11 -5.71
N THR A 44 -3.83 -3.28 -7.00
CA THR A 44 -2.47 -3.35 -7.52
C THR A 44 -2.17 -2.10 -8.32
N ALA A 45 -1.04 -1.47 -8.02
CA ALA A 45 -0.63 -0.24 -8.66
C ALA A 45 0.82 -0.31 -9.13
N HIS A 46 1.07 0.31 -10.28
CA HIS A 46 2.42 0.55 -10.77
C HIS A 46 2.98 1.75 -10.04
N VAL A 47 4.03 1.55 -9.25
CA VAL A 47 4.63 2.59 -8.41
C VAL A 47 5.96 3.02 -9.00
N VAL A 48 6.03 4.29 -9.38
CA VAL A 48 7.23 4.93 -9.91
C VAL A 48 7.66 6.01 -8.93
N GLY A 49 8.90 5.95 -8.48
CA GLY A 49 9.49 6.96 -7.61
C GLY A 49 11.02 7.00 -7.68
N THR A 50 11.62 7.80 -6.81
CA THR A 50 13.08 7.98 -6.73
C THR A 50 13.81 6.98 -5.82
N PHE A 51 13.13 5.89 -5.44
CA PHE A 51 13.68 4.87 -4.55
C PHE A 51 14.40 3.74 -5.33
N PRO A 52 15.41 3.08 -4.74
CA PRO A 52 16.05 1.92 -5.36
C PRO A 52 15.06 0.78 -5.60
N GLY A 53 14.96 0.30 -6.83
CA GLY A 53 14.00 -0.74 -7.23
C GLY A 53 12.72 -0.21 -7.90
N SER A 54 12.62 1.10 -8.10
CA SER A 54 11.62 1.71 -8.99
C SER A 54 11.92 1.41 -10.48
N PRO A 55 10.91 1.15 -11.33
CA PRO A 55 9.50 1.02 -10.96
C PRO A 55 9.18 -0.37 -10.38
N ILE A 56 8.16 -0.44 -9.52
CA ILE A 56 7.70 -1.69 -8.89
C ILE A 56 6.18 -1.75 -8.86
N ASP A 57 5.61 -2.94 -9.05
CA ASP A 57 4.19 -3.17 -8.83
C ASP A 57 3.96 -3.52 -7.36
N LEU A 58 3.10 -2.77 -6.69
CA LEU A 58 2.71 -3.02 -5.31
C LEU A 58 1.26 -3.49 -5.24
N ARG A 59 1.02 -4.49 -4.38
CA ARG A 59 -0.29 -4.99 -4.02
C ARG A 59 -0.65 -4.49 -2.63
N PHE A 60 -1.73 -3.70 -2.57
CA PHE A 60 -2.32 -3.16 -1.36
C PHE A 60 -3.56 -3.98 -1.01
N PHE A 61 -3.61 -4.55 0.20
CA PHE A 61 -4.77 -5.26 0.72
C PHE A 61 -5.41 -4.45 1.83
N PHE A 62 -6.67 -4.08 1.62
CA PHE A 62 -7.46 -3.29 2.56
C PHE A 62 -8.54 -4.15 3.21
N VAL A 63 -8.62 -4.06 4.54
CA VAL A 63 -9.82 -4.48 5.29
C VAL A 63 -10.64 -3.23 5.56
N LEU A 64 -11.91 -3.24 5.18
CA LEU A 64 -12.83 -2.13 5.40
C LEU A 64 -13.74 -2.43 6.60
N ALA A 65 -13.95 -1.42 7.44
CA ALA A 65 -14.97 -1.43 8.50
C ALA A 65 -15.91 -0.25 8.25
N GLY A 66 -17.03 -0.53 7.57
CA GLY A 66 -17.92 0.51 7.06
C GLY A 66 -17.27 1.30 5.93
N ASP A 67 -17.22 2.61 6.08
CA ASP A 67 -16.62 3.56 5.12
C ASP A 67 -15.13 3.83 5.37
N LYS A 68 -14.48 3.07 6.28
CA LYS A 68 -13.11 3.31 6.74
C LYS A 68 -12.21 2.12 6.49
N VAL A 69 -10.93 2.40 6.27
CA VAL A 69 -9.87 1.38 6.25
C VAL A 69 -9.51 1.00 7.70
N ALA A 70 -9.67 -0.28 8.03
CA ALA A 70 -9.32 -0.86 9.32
C ALA A 70 -7.89 -1.43 9.33
N GLU A 71 -7.46 -2.04 8.23
CA GLU A 71 -6.13 -2.63 8.06
C GLU A 71 -5.63 -2.41 6.63
N LEU A 72 -4.33 -2.19 6.50
CA LEU A 72 -3.60 -2.11 5.25
C LEU A 72 -2.39 -3.04 5.31
N GLU A 73 -2.29 -3.92 4.33
CA GLU A 73 -1.12 -4.76 4.11
C GLU A 73 -0.57 -4.48 2.72
N ILE A 74 0.75 -4.35 2.61
CA ILE A 74 1.44 -4.05 1.34
C ILE A 74 2.43 -5.16 1.03
N THR A 75 2.34 -5.68 -0.19
CA THR A 75 3.25 -6.71 -0.69
C THR A 75 3.72 -6.35 -2.10
N VAL A 76 4.85 -6.94 -2.52
CA VAL A 76 5.30 -6.96 -3.92
C VAL A 76 4.68 -8.17 -4.58
#